data_AF-A0A2D6DCE3-F1
#
_entry.id   AF-A0A2D6DCE3-F1
#
_cell.length_a   1.000
_cell.length_b   1.000
_cell.length_c   1.000
_cell.angle_alpha   90.00
_cell.angle_beta   90.00
_cell.angle_gamma   90.00
#
_symmetry.space_group_name_H-M   'P 1'
#
loop_
_entity.id
_entity.type
_entity.pdbx_description
1 polymer ?
#
loop_
_entity_poly.entity_id
_entity_poly.type
_entity_poly.pdbx_seq_one_letter_code
_entity_poly.pdbx_strand_id
1 'polypeptide(L)'
;MTQTIIPNKEWYIKESKKAGVPPRCPYAHHRKCPRYWETTSLLKQAGVIAGLSEEEDKNTYTFWKSNMMLAELAEDMVTLNQGQHGGVDGMFRACPEVASKFIHLYADTFYKYVDDTDRITGHQIMEQEGLKNSWRSRWMHLSPKHYLDCEVFESAKGFNEQNTQSFVDTYHKNIKMLLDRMDRGIDAKDVGAVIGTAGLLIEALAKVVSSHPRKETKTFGSLKSDFENSSNLTPGMKELCHELYILRNKEPNAGHGRLDPSNCTFDEAIFIAAITKAIIEIEYRYLDE
;
A
#
# COMPACT_ATOMS: atom_id res chain seq x y z
N MET A 1 -16.88 23.95 -27.99
CA MET A 1 -17.19 22.51 -27.86
C MET A 1 -16.16 21.88 -26.95
N THR A 2 -16.51 21.64 -25.69
CA THR A 2 -15.66 20.90 -24.75
C THR A 2 -15.62 19.44 -25.23
N GLN A 3 -14.42 18.92 -25.50
CA GLN A 3 -14.23 17.55 -25.94
C GLN A 3 -14.78 16.59 -24.89
N THR A 4 -15.74 15.73 -25.24
CA THR A 4 -16.29 14.74 -24.31
C THR A 4 -15.19 13.75 -23.91
N ILE A 5 -14.82 13.74 -22.63
CA ILE A 5 -13.83 12.82 -22.07
C ILE A 5 -14.48 11.45 -21.87
N ILE A 6 -13.79 10.39 -22.33
CA ILE A 6 -14.12 9.00 -22.02
C ILE A 6 -13.06 8.50 -21.03
N PRO A 7 -13.34 8.49 -19.71
CA PRO A 7 -12.34 8.12 -18.71
C PRO A 7 -12.19 6.61 -18.59
N ASN A 8 -11.84 5.97 -19.70
CA ASN A 8 -11.50 4.56 -19.72
C ASN A 8 -10.03 4.36 -19.24
N LYS A 9 -9.57 3.10 -19.30
CA LYS A 9 -8.19 2.74 -18.94
C LYS A 9 -7.14 3.48 -19.77
N GLU A 10 -7.39 3.72 -21.05
CA GLU A 10 -6.44 4.43 -21.92
C GLU A 10 -6.29 5.89 -21.51
N TRP A 11 -7.41 6.56 -21.23
CA TRP A 11 -7.41 7.91 -20.67
C TRP A 11 -6.64 7.96 -19.35
N TYR A 12 -6.92 7.03 -18.43
CA TYR A 12 -6.27 7.01 -17.12
C TYR A 12 -4.75 6.84 -17.22
N ILE A 13 -4.29 5.88 -18.03
CA ILE A 13 -2.85 5.67 -18.28
C ILE A 13 -2.21 6.90 -18.92
N LYS A 14 -2.92 7.58 -19.83
CA LYS A 14 -2.43 8.81 -20.45
C LYS A 14 -2.26 9.93 -19.43
N GLU A 15 -3.22 10.12 -18.53
CA GLU A 15 -3.12 11.10 -17.44
C GLU A 15 -1.96 10.76 -16.48
N SER A 16 -1.81 9.50 -16.08
CA SER A 16 -0.68 9.09 -15.24
C SER A 16 0.67 9.33 -15.90
N LYS A 17 0.79 9.05 -17.22
CA LYS A 17 2.02 9.31 -17.99
C LYS A 17 2.34 10.81 -18.07
N LYS A 18 1.34 11.66 -18.29
CA LYS A 18 1.53 13.13 -18.32
C LYS A 18 2.05 13.66 -16.99
N ALA A 19 1.55 13.12 -15.88
CA ALA A 19 1.96 13.52 -14.53
C ALA A 19 3.24 12.81 -14.04
N GLY A 20 3.80 11.86 -14.78
CA GLY A 20 5.01 11.13 -14.37
C GLY A 20 4.80 10.19 -13.18
N VAL A 21 3.57 9.68 -12.99
CA VAL A 21 3.17 8.87 -11.83
C VAL A 21 2.75 7.45 -12.24
N PRO A 22 2.66 6.50 -11.29
CA PRO A 22 2.19 5.14 -11.57
C PRO A 22 0.78 5.10 -12.20
N PRO A 23 0.48 4.09 -13.04
CA PRO A 23 -0.82 3.97 -13.75
C PRO A 23 -1.98 3.50 -12.86
N ARG A 24 -1.77 3.48 -11.54
CA ARG A 24 -2.75 3.15 -10.50
C ARG A 24 -2.43 3.95 -9.25
N CYS A 25 -3.47 4.28 -8.49
CA CYS A 25 -3.32 4.88 -7.17
C CYS A 25 -2.56 3.92 -6.24
N PRO A 26 -1.43 4.36 -5.64
CA PRO A 26 -0.66 3.52 -4.71
C PRO A 26 -1.40 3.20 -3.41
N TYR A 27 -2.46 3.94 -3.10
CA TYR A 27 -3.27 3.79 -1.88
C TYR A 27 -4.61 3.09 -2.12
N ALA A 28 -4.87 2.55 -3.31
CA ALA A 28 -6.13 1.86 -3.65
C ALA A 28 -6.28 0.50 -2.94
N HIS A 29 -6.45 0.53 -1.63
CA HIS A 29 -6.58 -0.63 -0.76
C HIS A 29 -7.35 -0.26 0.52
N HIS A 30 -8.13 -1.20 1.08
CA HIS A 30 -9.02 -0.96 2.22
C HIS A 30 -8.28 -0.56 3.52
N ARG A 31 -7.01 -0.95 3.68
CA ARG A 31 -6.12 -0.51 4.79
C ARG A 31 -5.26 0.71 4.48
N LYS A 32 -5.28 1.22 3.24
CA LYS A 32 -4.44 2.36 2.82
C LYS A 32 -5.24 3.61 2.49
N CYS A 33 -6.52 3.49 2.17
CA CYS A 33 -7.36 4.64 1.86
C CYS A 33 -8.78 4.44 2.38
N PRO A 34 -9.32 5.38 3.19
CA PRO A 34 -10.68 5.30 3.71
C PRO A 34 -11.69 5.33 2.56
N ARG A 35 -11.46 6.18 1.54
CA ARG A 35 -12.33 6.30 0.36
C ARG A 35 -12.49 4.99 -0.42
N TYR A 36 -11.39 4.23 -0.56
CA TYR A 36 -11.42 2.93 -1.20
C TYR A 36 -12.33 1.97 -0.42
N TRP A 37 -12.13 1.91 0.90
CA TRP A 37 -12.93 1.07 1.80
C TRP A 37 -14.41 1.46 1.78
N GLU A 38 -14.75 2.74 1.99
CA GLU A 38 -16.13 3.26 2.00
C GLU A 38 -16.88 2.89 0.71
N THR A 39 -16.24 3.10 -0.44
CA THR A 39 -16.82 2.76 -1.75
C THR A 39 -17.11 1.26 -1.84
N THR A 40 -16.18 0.40 -1.41
CA THR A 40 -16.39 -1.05 -1.44
C THR A 40 -17.43 -1.53 -0.41
N SER A 41 -17.51 -0.90 0.77
CA SER A 41 -18.49 -1.25 1.80
C SER A 41 -19.90 -0.90 1.33
N LEU A 42 -20.12 0.25 0.71
CA LEU A 42 -21.42 0.62 0.11
C LEU A 42 -21.83 -0.32 -1.03
N LEU A 43 -20.89 -0.69 -1.90
CA LEU A 43 -21.17 -1.66 -2.98
C LEU A 43 -21.53 -3.05 -2.43
N LYS A 44 -20.90 -3.47 -1.33
CA LYS A 44 -21.27 -4.69 -0.61
C LYS A 44 -22.68 -4.58 -0.03
N GLN A 45 -23.00 -3.49 0.65
CA GLN A 45 -24.33 -3.24 1.21
C GLN A 45 -25.43 -3.22 0.13
N ALA A 46 -25.11 -2.71 -1.06
CA ALA A 46 -26.00 -2.74 -2.23
C ALA A 46 -26.08 -4.11 -2.93
N GLY A 47 -25.37 -5.14 -2.44
CA GLY A 47 -25.36 -6.49 -3.02
C GLY A 47 -24.62 -6.60 -4.36
N VAL A 48 -23.76 -5.64 -4.68
CA VAL A 48 -23.06 -5.54 -5.97
C VAL A 48 -21.77 -6.35 -5.99
N ILE A 49 -21.09 -6.41 -4.85
CA ILE A 49 -19.84 -7.17 -4.66
C ILE A 49 -19.90 -7.96 -3.35
N ALA A 50 -19.11 -9.03 -3.23
CA ALA A 50 -18.99 -9.77 -1.97
C ALA A 50 -18.35 -8.92 -0.84
N GLY A 51 -17.36 -8.09 -1.19
CA GLY A 51 -16.64 -7.22 -0.25
C GLY A 51 -15.81 -7.99 0.78
N LEU A 52 -15.42 -7.30 1.86
CA LEU A 52 -14.75 -7.89 3.03
C LEU A 52 -15.74 -8.74 3.86
N SER A 53 -15.25 -9.64 4.70
CA SER A 53 -16.10 -10.29 5.72
C SER A 53 -16.70 -9.26 6.67
N GLU A 54 -17.77 -9.60 7.40
CA GLU A 54 -18.39 -8.67 8.36
C GLU A 54 -17.43 -8.23 9.46
N GLU A 55 -16.58 -9.14 9.93
CA GLU A 55 -15.57 -8.86 10.94
C GLU A 55 -14.49 -7.91 10.41
N GLU A 56 -13.93 -8.20 9.23
CA GLU A 56 -12.93 -7.34 8.60
C GLU A 56 -13.47 -5.95 8.28
N ASP A 57 -14.74 -5.84 7.87
CA ASP A 57 -15.38 -4.56 7.57
C ASP A 57 -15.55 -3.71 8.85
N LYS A 58 -15.99 -4.33 9.96
CA LYS A 58 -16.09 -3.68 11.28
C LYS A 58 -14.72 -3.25 11.81
N ASN A 59 -13.70 -4.10 11.64
CA ASN A 59 -12.33 -3.79 12.04
C ASN A 59 -11.75 -2.64 11.22
N THR A 60 -12.07 -2.59 9.92
CA THR A 60 -11.63 -1.51 9.03
C THR A 60 -12.35 -0.19 9.33
N TYR A 61 -13.65 -0.21 9.63
CA TYR A 61 -14.38 0.96 10.12
C TYR A 61 -13.77 1.53 11.40
N THR A 62 -13.57 0.65 12.39
CA THR A 62 -12.98 1.05 13.69
C THR A 62 -11.59 1.66 13.49
N PHE A 63 -10.76 1.04 12.65
CA PHE A 63 -9.44 1.55 12.28
C PHE A 63 -9.49 2.96 11.68
N TRP A 64 -10.34 3.21 10.68
CA TRP A 64 -10.40 4.53 10.07
C TRP A 64 -11.02 5.58 10.98
N LYS A 65 -11.98 5.17 11.82
CA LYS A 65 -12.61 6.05 12.81
C LYS A 65 -11.62 6.47 13.90
N SER A 66 -10.85 5.54 14.45
CA SER A 66 -9.88 5.85 15.51
C SER A 66 -8.75 6.75 15.02
N ASN A 67 -8.43 6.68 13.74
CA ASN A 67 -7.43 7.51 13.09
C ASN A 67 -7.98 8.84 12.53
N MET A 68 -9.25 9.18 12.79
CA MET A 68 -9.88 10.43 12.32
C MET A 68 -9.82 10.62 10.78
N MET A 69 -9.89 9.51 10.04
CA MET A 69 -9.77 9.51 8.56
C MET A 69 -11.11 9.36 7.83
N LEU A 70 -12.21 9.20 8.57
CA LEU A 70 -13.56 9.14 8.00
C LEU A 70 -14.15 10.54 7.86
N ALA A 71 -14.95 10.76 6.83
CA ALA A 71 -15.66 12.03 6.65
C ALA A 71 -16.70 12.24 7.77
N GLU A 72 -16.75 13.43 8.34
CA GLU A 72 -17.75 13.81 9.35
C GLU A 72 -19.01 14.43 8.73
N LEU A 73 -18.85 15.07 7.57
CA LEU A 73 -19.93 15.73 6.82
C LEU A 73 -20.49 14.79 5.76
N ALA A 74 -21.82 14.76 5.65
CA ALA A 74 -22.52 13.91 4.68
C ALA A 74 -22.13 14.27 3.23
N GLU A 75 -21.85 15.54 2.98
CA GLU A 75 -21.43 16.05 1.68
C GLU A 75 -20.10 15.46 1.22
N ASP A 76 -19.22 15.05 2.13
CA ASP A 76 -17.89 14.51 1.83
C ASP A 76 -17.86 12.97 1.84
N MET A 77 -18.93 12.34 2.34
CA MET A 77 -19.08 10.89 2.34
C MET A 77 -19.28 10.35 0.92
N VAL A 78 -18.87 9.10 0.71
CA VAL A 78 -19.32 8.35 -0.47
C VAL A 78 -20.81 8.11 -0.32
N THR A 79 -21.59 8.36 -1.36
CA THR A 79 -23.02 8.04 -1.36
C THR A 79 -23.36 7.18 -2.56
N LEU A 80 -24.31 6.26 -2.37
CA LEU A 80 -24.77 5.32 -3.38
C LEU A 80 -26.29 5.39 -3.47
N ASN A 81 -26.79 5.59 -4.68
CA ASN A 81 -28.20 5.49 -5.01
C ASN A 81 -28.45 4.10 -5.61
N GLN A 82 -29.32 3.33 -4.96
CA GLN A 82 -29.73 2.01 -5.42
C GLN A 82 -31.04 2.12 -6.20
N GLY A 83 -31.12 1.44 -7.34
CA GLY A 83 -32.33 1.43 -8.15
C GLY A 83 -33.45 0.57 -7.57
N GLN A 84 -34.70 0.86 -7.94
CA GLN A 84 -35.90 0.16 -7.46
C GLN A 84 -35.88 -1.35 -7.73
N HIS A 85 -35.10 -1.81 -8.72
CA HIS A 85 -34.96 -3.21 -9.10
C HIS A 85 -33.60 -3.81 -8.73
N GLY A 86 -32.84 -3.15 -7.85
CA GLY A 86 -31.49 -3.53 -7.47
C GLY A 86 -30.40 -2.93 -8.37
N GLY A 87 -29.15 -3.00 -7.90
CA GLY A 87 -27.99 -2.42 -8.58
C GLY A 87 -27.81 -0.91 -8.35
N VAL A 88 -26.70 -0.37 -8.89
CA VAL A 88 -26.31 1.04 -8.68
C VAL A 88 -26.91 1.93 -9.77
N ASP A 89 -27.72 2.89 -9.35
CA ASP A 89 -28.26 3.96 -10.20
C ASP A 89 -27.39 5.21 -10.18
N GLY A 90 -26.66 5.43 -9.09
CA GLY A 90 -25.62 6.43 -9.04
C GLY A 90 -24.69 6.27 -7.86
N MET A 91 -23.53 6.87 -7.95
CA MET A 91 -22.58 6.97 -6.85
C MET A 91 -21.91 8.34 -6.92
N PHE A 92 -21.68 8.96 -5.77
CA PHE A 92 -21.02 10.26 -5.66
C PHE A 92 -19.76 10.12 -4.80
N ARG A 93 -18.72 10.84 -5.22
CA ARG A 93 -17.39 10.83 -4.57
C ARG A 93 -16.84 9.42 -4.37
N ALA A 94 -17.08 8.52 -5.29
CA ALA A 94 -16.53 7.18 -5.30
C ALA A 94 -15.01 7.18 -5.46
N CYS A 95 -14.35 6.14 -4.96
CA CYS A 95 -12.98 5.86 -5.35
C CYS A 95 -12.92 5.53 -6.86
N PRO A 96 -12.16 6.28 -7.69
CA PRO A 96 -12.11 6.05 -9.13
C PRO A 96 -11.53 4.68 -9.50
N GLU A 97 -10.70 4.11 -8.63
CA GLU A 97 -10.13 2.75 -8.79
C GLU A 97 -11.14 1.64 -8.48
N VAL A 98 -12.14 1.92 -7.66
CA VAL A 98 -13.25 0.99 -7.40
C VAL A 98 -14.30 1.15 -8.50
N ALA A 99 -14.63 2.38 -8.88
CA ALA A 99 -15.54 2.66 -9.99
C ALA A 99 -15.09 1.98 -11.29
N SER A 100 -13.80 2.06 -11.64
CA SER A 100 -13.29 1.40 -12.86
C SER A 100 -13.40 -0.12 -12.84
N LYS A 101 -13.37 -0.77 -11.67
CA LYS A 101 -13.59 -2.22 -11.56
C LYS A 101 -15.03 -2.62 -11.83
N PHE A 102 -15.98 -1.75 -11.49
CA PHE A 102 -17.41 -2.06 -11.56
C PHE A 102 -18.10 -1.50 -12.81
N ILE A 103 -17.82 -0.24 -13.19
CA ILE A 103 -18.43 0.43 -14.36
C ILE A 103 -17.45 0.63 -15.52
N HIS A 104 -16.22 0.13 -15.42
CA HIS A 104 -15.16 0.24 -16.44
C HIS A 104 -14.73 1.67 -16.79
N LEU A 105 -15.10 2.63 -15.94
CA LEU A 105 -14.82 4.06 -16.11
C LEU A 105 -14.24 4.61 -14.81
N TYR A 106 -13.21 5.45 -14.94
CA TYR A 106 -12.54 6.14 -13.85
C TYR A 106 -13.27 7.44 -13.53
N ALA A 107 -14.21 7.35 -12.61
CA ALA A 107 -15.07 8.45 -12.20
C ALA A 107 -15.28 8.42 -10.69
N ASP A 108 -15.48 9.59 -10.10
CA ASP A 108 -15.92 9.70 -8.71
C ASP A 108 -17.44 9.89 -8.61
N THR A 109 -18.04 10.57 -9.58
CA THR A 109 -19.48 10.82 -9.60
C THR A 109 -20.09 10.34 -10.92
N PHE A 110 -21.15 9.54 -10.82
CA PHE A 110 -21.93 9.10 -11.98
C PHE A 110 -23.35 8.73 -11.56
N TYR A 111 -24.33 9.00 -12.41
CA TYR A 111 -25.72 8.58 -12.18
C TYR A 111 -26.48 8.40 -13.50
N LYS A 112 -27.46 7.49 -13.48
CA LYS A 112 -28.32 7.16 -14.62
C LYS A 112 -29.32 8.29 -14.91
N TYR A 113 -29.94 8.21 -16.08
CA TYR A 113 -31.06 9.07 -16.44
C TYR A 113 -32.24 8.90 -15.47
N VAL A 114 -32.93 10.00 -15.21
CA VAL A 114 -34.09 10.03 -14.32
C VAL A 114 -35.26 9.32 -14.99
N ASP A 115 -35.46 9.56 -16.29
CA ASP A 115 -36.48 8.92 -17.08
C ASP A 115 -36.01 8.52 -18.50
N ASP A 116 -36.90 7.89 -19.26
CA ASP A 116 -36.64 7.48 -20.63
C ASP A 116 -36.50 8.64 -21.61
N THR A 117 -37.12 9.79 -21.35
CA THR A 117 -37.02 10.99 -22.18
C THR A 117 -35.61 11.55 -22.13
N ASP A 118 -35.05 11.66 -20.93
CA ASP A 118 -33.68 12.09 -20.72
C ASP A 118 -32.69 11.11 -21.35
N ARG A 119 -32.96 9.80 -21.23
CA ARG A 119 -32.15 8.75 -21.85
C ARG A 119 -32.12 8.85 -23.37
N ILE A 120 -33.28 9.04 -24.00
CA ILE A 120 -33.41 9.23 -25.45
C ILE A 120 -32.62 10.47 -25.89
N THR A 121 -32.75 11.58 -25.16
CA THR A 121 -32.04 12.82 -25.45
C THR A 121 -30.52 12.62 -25.39
N GLY A 122 -30.03 11.94 -24.35
CA GLY A 122 -28.61 11.63 -24.21
C GLY A 122 -28.06 10.72 -25.31
N HIS A 123 -28.86 9.75 -25.77
CA HIS A 123 -28.52 8.89 -26.91
C HIS A 123 -28.46 9.68 -28.22
N GLN A 124 -29.41 10.58 -28.48
CA GLN A 124 -29.41 11.44 -29.66
C GLN A 124 -28.16 12.35 -29.70
N ILE A 125 -27.76 12.93 -28.55
CA ILE A 125 -26.53 13.72 -28.44
C ILE A 125 -25.30 12.85 -28.76
N MET A 126 -25.24 11.63 -28.23
CA MET A 126 -24.14 10.70 -28.50
C MET A 126 -24.03 10.37 -30.00
N GLU A 127 -25.16 10.13 -30.68
CA GLU A 127 -25.20 9.86 -32.12
C GLU A 127 -24.77 11.08 -32.95
N GLN A 128 -25.27 12.27 -32.61
CA GLN A 128 -24.92 13.53 -33.28
C GLN A 128 -23.42 13.87 -33.13
N GLU A 129 -22.83 13.59 -31.97
CA GLU A 129 -21.41 13.83 -31.70
C GLU A 129 -20.49 12.70 -32.20
N GLY A 130 -21.04 11.61 -32.76
CA GLY A 130 -20.27 10.47 -33.25
C GLY A 130 -19.47 9.73 -32.17
N LEU A 131 -19.90 9.82 -30.91
CA LEU A 131 -19.16 9.31 -29.75
C LEU A 131 -19.36 7.80 -29.56
N LYS A 132 -18.59 7.00 -30.30
CA LYS A 132 -18.54 5.54 -30.09
C LYS A 132 -18.07 5.24 -28.66
N ASN A 133 -18.75 4.31 -27.99
CA ASN A 133 -18.48 3.87 -26.61
C ASN A 133 -18.58 4.98 -25.54
N SER A 134 -19.46 5.96 -25.77
CA SER A 134 -19.71 6.99 -24.76
C SER A 134 -20.40 6.42 -23.52
N TRP A 135 -19.98 6.90 -22.36
CA TRP A 135 -20.67 6.66 -21.09
C TRP A 135 -22.12 7.17 -21.12
N ARG A 136 -22.45 8.12 -22.01
CA ARG A 136 -23.82 8.63 -22.24
C ARG A 136 -24.82 7.57 -22.65
N SER A 137 -24.36 6.43 -23.17
CA SER A 137 -25.22 5.27 -23.43
C SER A 137 -25.94 4.77 -22.18
N ARG A 138 -25.35 4.98 -20.99
CA ARG A 138 -25.84 4.45 -19.71
C ARG A 138 -26.02 5.51 -18.62
N TRP A 139 -25.19 6.54 -18.61
CA TRP A 139 -25.11 7.52 -17.53
C TRP A 139 -25.53 8.89 -18.05
N MET A 140 -26.41 9.56 -17.30
CA MET A 140 -26.81 10.96 -17.58
C MET A 140 -25.65 11.90 -17.30
N HIS A 141 -24.93 11.63 -16.22
CA HIS A 141 -23.77 12.39 -15.81
C HIS A 141 -22.64 11.47 -15.41
N LEU A 142 -21.43 11.91 -15.71
CA LEU A 142 -20.20 11.31 -15.26
C LEU A 142 -19.14 12.39 -15.07
N SER A 143 -18.49 12.36 -13.91
CA SER A 143 -17.34 13.20 -13.55
C SER A 143 -16.06 12.36 -13.67
N PRO A 144 -15.25 12.54 -14.73
CA PRO A 144 -13.95 11.88 -14.85
C PRO A 144 -13.05 12.21 -13.66
N LYS A 145 -12.38 11.21 -13.09
CA LYS A 145 -11.49 11.43 -11.94
C LYS A 145 -10.23 10.57 -12.04
N HIS A 146 -9.06 11.23 -12.15
CA HIS A 146 -7.77 10.59 -11.93
C HIS A 146 -7.44 10.59 -10.42
N TYR A 147 -6.64 9.64 -9.94
CA TYR A 147 -6.42 9.52 -8.49
C TYR A 147 -5.69 10.71 -7.86
N LEU A 148 -4.88 11.43 -8.64
CA LEU A 148 -4.23 12.66 -8.18
C LEU A 148 -5.23 13.80 -7.92
N ASP A 149 -6.41 13.75 -8.56
CA ASP A 149 -7.48 14.75 -8.41
C ASP A 149 -8.50 14.35 -7.33
N CYS A 150 -8.28 13.20 -6.66
CA CYS A 150 -9.13 12.72 -5.58
C CYS A 150 -8.89 13.55 -4.31
N GLU A 151 -9.97 14.04 -3.70
CA GLU A 151 -9.93 14.92 -2.54
C GLU A 151 -9.30 14.25 -1.31
N VAL A 152 -9.29 12.92 -1.27
CA VAL A 152 -8.71 12.11 -0.18
C VAL A 152 -7.28 11.67 -0.49
N PHE A 153 -6.73 11.97 -1.66
CA PHE A 153 -5.41 11.47 -2.06
C PHE A 153 -4.29 11.97 -1.15
N GLU A 154 -4.20 13.29 -0.92
CA GLU A 154 -3.14 13.87 -0.10
C GLU A 154 -3.26 13.46 1.38
N SER A 155 -4.47 13.34 1.92
CA SER A 155 -4.67 12.85 3.29
C SER A 155 -4.32 11.37 3.42
N ALA A 156 -4.69 10.53 2.45
CA ALA A 156 -4.28 9.13 2.41
C ALA A 156 -2.75 9.02 2.29
N LYS A 157 -2.12 9.81 1.42
CA LYS A 157 -0.66 9.87 1.31
C LYS A 157 0.00 10.21 2.64
N GLY A 158 -0.39 11.33 3.25
CA GLY A 158 0.14 11.78 4.54
C GLY A 158 -0.05 10.73 5.64
N PHE A 159 -1.23 10.10 5.72
CA PHE A 159 -1.51 9.03 6.67
C PHE A 159 -0.60 7.81 6.47
N ASN A 160 -0.40 7.36 5.23
CA ASN A 160 0.45 6.19 4.95
C ASN A 160 1.94 6.52 5.18
N GLU A 161 2.39 7.73 4.85
CA GLU A 161 3.74 8.19 5.14
C GLU A 161 3.97 8.30 6.66
N GLN A 162 3.04 8.90 7.39
CA GLN A 162 3.10 9.05 8.85
C GLN A 162 2.99 7.71 9.58
N ASN A 163 2.16 6.77 9.14
CA ASN A 163 2.11 5.44 9.76
C ASN A 163 3.35 4.61 9.45
N THR A 164 3.94 4.77 8.26
CA THR A 164 5.22 4.15 7.95
C THR A 164 6.32 4.74 8.85
N GLN A 165 6.28 6.05 9.09
CA GLN A 165 7.24 6.74 9.96
C GLN A 165 7.03 6.46 11.46
N SER A 166 5.78 6.43 11.93
CA SER A 166 5.37 6.11 13.31
C SER A 166 5.74 4.69 13.69
N PHE A 167 5.74 3.77 12.72
CA PHE A 167 6.17 2.39 12.96
C PHE A 167 7.69 2.28 13.05
N VAL A 168 8.44 2.94 12.14
CA VAL A 168 9.90 3.06 12.30
C VAL A 168 10.24 3.69 13.66
N ASP A 169 9.37 4.55 14.20
CA ASP A 169 9.59 5.16 15.50
C ASP A 169 9.58 4.20 16.69
N THR A 170 8.89 3.05 16.60
CA THR A 170 8.90 2.00 17.63
C THR A 170 10.22 1.23 17.66
N TYR A 171 11.03 1.34 16.61
CA TYR A 171 12.31 0.64 16.55
C TYR A 171 13.24 1.10 17.66
N HIS A 172 13.97 0.14 18.23
CA HIS A 172 15.02 0.46 19.19
C HIS A 172 16.04 1.40 18.54
N LYS A 173 16.53 2.40 19.27
CA LYS A 173 17.44 3.44 18.74
C LYS A 173 18.65 2.89 17.97
N ASN A 174 19.18 1.74 18.41
CA ASN A 174 20.31 1.08 17.74
C ASN A 174 19.89 0.44 16.41
N ILE A 175 18.67 -0.08 16.30
CA ILE A 175 18.12 -0.59 15.04
C ILE A 175 17.98 0.57 14.05
N LYS A 176 17.41 1.71 14.46
CA LYS A 176 17.32 2.92 13.62
C LYS A 176 18.68 3.35 13.09
N MET A 177 19.68 3.46 13.97
CA MET A 177 21.05 3.82 13.61
C MET A 177 21.69 2.82 12.63
N LEU A 178 21.45 1.51 12.82
CA LEU A 178 21.98 0.48 11.94
C LEU A 178 21.27 0.47 10.58
N LEU A 179 19.96 0.74 10.51
CA LEU A 179 19.25 0.92 9.23
C LEU A 179 19.84 2.08 8.42
N ASP A 180 20.05 3.23 9.06
CA ASP A 180 20.70 4.39 8.45
C ASP A 180 22.16 4.09 8.03
N ARG A 181 22.89 3.27 8.78
CA ARG A 181 24.22 2.78 8.37
C ARG A 181 24.14 1.89 7.13
N MET A 182 23.14 1.03 7.02
CA MET A 182 22.94 0.17 5.86
C MET A 182 22.62 1.01 4.62
N ASP A 183 21.78 2.03 4.76
CA ASP A 183 21.42 2.96 3.67
C ASP A 183 22.65 3.71 3.14
N ARG A 184 23.48 4.25 4.03
CA ARG A 184 24.77 4.83 3.61
C ARG A 184 25.68 3.85 2.87
N GLY A 185 25.67 2.57 3.26
CA GLY A 185 26.41 1.53 2.56
C GLY A 185 25.90 1.34 1.12
N ILE A 186 24.59 1.35 0.93
CA ILE A 186 23.97 1.28 -0.41
C ILE A 186 24.33 2.52 -1.23
N ASP A 187 24.20 3.71 -0.67
CA ASP A 187 24.50 4.98 -1.36
C ASP A 187 25.98 5.06 -1.79
N ALA A 188 26.88 4.54 -0.96
CA ALA A 188 28.31 4.47 -1.22
C ALA A 188 28.71 3.30 -2.15
N LYS A 189 27.77 2.41 -2.50
CA LYS A 189 28.03 1.13 -3.18
C LYS A 189 29.04 0.24 -2.46
N ASP A 190 29.04 0.30 -1.13
CA ASP A 190 29.91 -0.49 -0.25
C ASP A 190 29.20 -1.79 0.17
N VAL A 191 29.47 -2.86 -0.58
CA VAL A 191 28.90 -4.20 -0.35
C VAL A 191 29.27 -4.74 1.04
N GLY A 192 30.52 -4.52 1.48
CA GLY A 192 31.00 -4.98 2.78
C GLY A 192 30.24 -4.29 3.92
N ALA A 193 30.06 -2.97 3.83
CA ALA A 193 29.29 -2.21 4.82
C ALA A 193 27.82 -2.66 4.89
N VAL A 194 27.18 -2.95 3.76
CA VAL A 194 25.79 -3.43 3.71
C VAL A 194 25.66 -4.79 4.40
N ILE A 195 26.48 -5.77 4.00
CA ILE A 195 26.43 -7.13 4.56
C ILE A 195 26.82 -7.14 6.04
N GLY A 196 27.84 -6.35 6.39
CA GLY A 196 28.27 -6.17 7.78
C GLY A 196 27.16 -5.63 8.67
N THR A 197 26.46 -4.62 8.17
CA THR A 197 25.34 -4.00 8.87
C THR A 197 24.12 -4.92 8.93
N ALA A 198 23.87 -5.74 7.90
CA ALA A 198 22.82 -6.75 7.93
C ALA A 198 23.00 -7.72 9.08
N GLY A 199 24.21 -8.29 9.25
CA GLY A 199 24.48 -9.18 10.38
C GLY A 199 24.34 -8.51 11.74
N LEU A 200 24.67 -7.22 11.86
CA LEU A 200 24.47 -6.45 13.10
C LEU A 200 22.98 -6.19 13.38
N LEU A 201 22.18 -5.91 12.34
CA LEU A 201 20.74 -5.72 12.47
C LEU A 201 20.05 -7.00 12.93
N ILE A 202 20.40 -8.16 12.37
CA ILE A 202 19.85 -9.45 12.80
C ILE A 202 20.21 -9.73 14.27
N GLU A 203 21.45 -9.46 14.68
CA GLU A 203 21.84 -9.64 16.09
C GLU A 203 21.08 -8.68 17.02
N ALA A 204 20.95 -7.41 16.64
CA ALA A 204 20.20 -6.45 17.43
C ALA A 204 18.71 -6.82 17.51
N LEU A 205 18.10 -7.29 16.42
CA LEU A 205 16.73 -7.79 16.40
C LEU A 205 16.56 -8.99 17.33
N ALA A 206 17.49 -9.95 17.31
CA ALA A 206 17.43 -11.08 18.23
C ALA A 206 17.49 -10.64 19.69
N LYS A 207 18.26 -9.61 20.04
CA LYS A 207 18.25 -9.05 21.41
C LYS A 207 16.91 -8.44 21.79
N VAL A 208 16.23 -7.79 20.84
CA VAL A 208 14.88 -7.24 21.08
C VAL A 208 13.90 -8.38 21.38
N VAL A 209 13.86 -9.39 20.49
CA VAL A 209 12.89 -10.49 20.51
C VAL A 209 13.14 -11.50 21.63
N SER A 210 14.41 -11.81 21.92
CA SER A 210 14.79 -12.82 22.90
C SER A 210 14.30 -12.50 24.31
N SER A 211 13.87 -13.54 25.01
CA SER A 211 13.52 -13.50 26.43
C SER A 211 14.73 -13.70 27.35
N HIS A 212 15.89 -14.06 26.80
CA HIS A 212 17.08 -14.41 27.56
C HIS A 212 17.55 -13.28 28.53
N PRO A 213 17.75 -13.54 29.84
CA PRO A 213 18.07 -12.50 30.84
C PRO A 213 19.35 -11.69 30.59
N ARG A 214 20.30 -12.27 29.84
CA ARG A 214 21.57 -11.62 29.48
C ARG A 214 21.70 -11.28 28.00
N LYS A 215 20.57 -11.15 27.29
CA LYS A 215 20.52 -10.97 25.82
C LYS A 215 21.42 -9.85 25.30
N GLU A 216 21.52 -8.74 26.01
CA GLU A 216 22.36 -7.58 25.60
C GLU A 216 23.84 -7.94 25.33
N THR A 217 24.38 -8.89 26.11
CA THR A 217 25.80 -9.30 26.05
C THR A 217 26.06 -10.48 25.11
N LYS A 218 25.01 -11.02 24.51
CA LYS A 218 25.05 -12.27 23.73
C LYS A 218 25.07 -11.96 22.24
N THR A 219 25.77 -12.79 21.47
CA THR A 219 25.74 -12.72 20.01
C THR A 219 24.52 -13.45 19.46
N PHE A 220 24.13 -13.18 18.22
CA PHE A 220 23.03 -13.90 17.58
C PHE A 220 23.22 -15.42 17.65
N GLY A 221 24.44 -15.90 17.35
CA GLY A 221 24.75 -17.33 17.41
C GLY A 221 24.45 -17.97 18.77
N SER A 222 24.67 -17.24 19.87
CA SER A 222 24.32 -17.70 21.21
C SER A 222 22.85 -17.52 21.59
N LEU A 223 22.12 -16.64 20.90
CA LEU A 223 20.69 -16.40 21.09
C LEU A 223 19.81 -17.21 20.13
N LYS A 224 20.37 -17.87 19.11
CA LYS A 224 19.62 -18.52 18.01
C LYS A 224 18.41 -19.32 18.49
N SER A 225 18.61 -20.24 19.45
CA SER A 225 17.52 -21.08 19.94
C SER A 225 16.43 -20.28 20.66
N ASP A 226 16.79 -19.26 21.44
CA ASP A 226 15.81 -18.41 22.13
C ASP A 226 15.07 -17.52 21.11
N PHE A 227 15.80 -16.96 20.15
CA PHE A 227 15.22 -16.21 19.04
C PHE A 227 14.24 -17.06 18.22
N GLU A 228 14.59 -18.29 17.86
CA GLU A 228 13.71 -19.20 17.10
C GLU A 228 12.41 -19.53 17.85
N ASN A 229 12.47 -19.60 19.17
CA ASN A 229 11.32 -19.87 20.03
C ASN A 229 10.45 -18.63 20.25
N SER A 230 11.05 -17.45 20.36
CA SER A 230 10.34 -16.19 20.65
C SER A 230 9.88 -15.44 19.40
N SER A 231 10.52 -15.67 18.26
CA SER A 231 10.25 -14.93 17.02
C SER A 231 8.98 -15.39 16.31
N ASN A 232 8.25 -14.43 15.74
CA ASN A 232 7.03 -14.65 14.96
C ASN A 232 7.31 -14.91 13.47
N LEU A 233 8.57 -14.86 13.04
CA LEU A 233 8.97 -15.19 11.67
C LEU A 233 8.64 -16.64 11.28
N THR A 234 8.40 -16.85 9.99
CA THR A 234 8.28 -18.20 9.43
C THR A 234 9.61 -18.96 9.54
N PRO A 235 9.61 -20.31 9.55
CA PRO A 235 10.85 -21.09 9.64
C PRO A 235 11.89 -20.74 8.58
N GLY A 236 11.46 -20.47 7.33
CA GLY A 236 12.36 -20.06 6.26
C GLY A 236 13.00 -18.69 6.50
N MET A 237 12.26 -17.74 7.09
CA MET A 237 12.81 -16.44 7.45
C MET A 237 13.74 -16.52 8.66
N LYS A 238 13.47 -17.41 9.62
CA LYS A 238 14.37 -17.69 10.75
C LYS A 238 15.71 -18.25 10.28
N GLU A 239 15.69 -19.18 9.33
CA GLU A 239 16.94 -19.69 8.74
C GLU A 239 17.65 -18.59 7.94
N LEU A 240 16.91 -17.77 7.19
CA LEU A 240 17.51 -16.64 6.46
C LEU A 240 18.21 -15.64 7.41
N CYS A 241 17.64 -15.34 8.58
CA CYS A 241 18.32 -14.53 9.61
C CYS A 241 19.68 -15.14 9.98
N HIS A 242 19.72 -16.45 10.17
CA HIS A 242 20.94 -17.18 10.49
C HIS A 242 21.96 -17.14 9.35
N GLU A 243 21.52 -17.34 8.10
CA GLU A 243 22.36 -17.22 6.92
C GLU A 243 22.96 -15.82 6.77
N LEU A 244 22.15 -14.77 6.93
CA LEU A 244 22.58 -13.37 6.88
C LEU A 244 23.59 -13.04 7.98
N TYR A 245 23.36 -13.53 9.20
CA TYR A 245 24.30 -13.35 10.30
C TYR A 245 25.65 -14.02 10.03
N ILE A 246 25.65 -15.23 9.46
CA ILE A 246 26.87 -15.94 9.08
C ILE A 246 27.57 -15.26 7.91
N LEU A 247 26.82 -14.73 6.94
CA LEU A 247 27.35 -14.13 5.72
C LEU A 247 28.34 -13.01 6.04
N ARG A 248 28.09 -12.19 7.07
CA ARG A 248 29.03 -11.17 7.57
C ARG A 248 30.44 -11.72 7.82
N ASN A 249 30.55 -12.94 8.33
CA ASN A 249 31.85 -13.54 8.65
C ASN A 249 32.54 -14.15 7.43
N LYS A 250 31.78 -14.49 6.38
CA LYS A 250 32.29 -15.06 5.14
C LYS A 250 32.69 -13.96 4.14
N GLU A 251 31.96 -12.86 4.15
CA GLU A 251 32.14 -11.76 3.20
C GLU A 251 33.37 -10.91 3.53
N PRO A 252 34.31 -10.75 2.58
CA PRO A 252 35.47 -9.89 2.76
C PRO A 252 35.07 -8.46 3.12
N ASN A 253 35.75 -7.88 4.12
CA ASN A 253 35.52 -6.54 4.63
C ASN A 253 34.13 -6.26 5.25
N ALA A 254 33.24 -7.26 5.35
CA ALA A 254 31.95 -7.08 6.02
C ALA A 254 32.03 -7.22 7.56
N GLY A 255 32.90 -8.10 8.05
CA GLY A 255 33.13 -8.28 9.49
C GLY A 255 34.59 -8.41 9.89
N HIS A 256 35.45 -8.74 8.92
CA HIS A 256 36.89 -8.96 9.11
C HIS A 256 37.62 -8.31 7.94
N GLY A 257 38.71 -7.58 8.22
CA GLY A 257 39.49 -6.80 7.24
C GLY A 257 40.31 -7.64 6.27
N ARG A 258 39.65 -8.54 5.54
CA ARG A 258 40.26 -9.43 4.54
C ARG A 258 40.57 -8.65 3.27
N LEU A 259 41.72 -8.95 2.66
CA LEU A 259 42.16 -8.29 1.43
C LEU A 259 41.52 -8.86 0.15
N ASP A 260 40.71 -9.92 0.28
CA ASP A 260 40.01 -10.54 -0.84
C ASP A 260 38.92 -9.60 -1.41
N PRO A 261 38.64 -9.65 -2.73
CA PRO A 261 37.50 -8.94 -3.29
C PRO A 261 36.18 -9.48 -2.74
N SER A 262 35.14 -8.64 -2.75
CA SER A 262 33.79 -9.02 -2.31
C SER A 262 33.27 -10.23 -3.10
N ASN A 263 32.69 -11.21 -2.40
CA ASN A 263 32.07 -12.36 -3.04
C ASN A 263 30.62 -12.08 -3.48
N CYS A 264 30.04 -10.98 -2.99
CA CYS A 264 28.72 -10.51 -3.36
C CYS A 264 28.79 -9.36 -4.36
N THR A 265 27.86 -9.37 -5.31
CA THR A 265 27.59 -8.26 -6.21
C THR A 265 26.82 -7.15 -5.49
N PHE A 266 26.79 -5.95 -6.09
CA PHE A 266 26.00 -4.85 -5.55
C PHE A 266 24.49 -5.13 -5.62
N ASP A 267 24.00 -5.82 -6.66
CA ASP A 267 22.60 -6.21 -6.77
C ASP A 267 22.19 -7.19 -5.66
N GLU A 268 23.07 -8.15 -5.33
CA GLU A 268 22.88 -9.02 -4.17
C GLU A 268 22.89 -8.24 -2.85
N ALA A 269 23.74 -7.21 -2.73
CA ALA A 269 23.75 -6.33 -1.56
C ALA A 269 22.43 -5.54 -1.40
N ILE A 270 21.87 -5.01 -2.50
CA ILE A 270 20.55 -4.36 -2.50
C ILE A 270 19.47 -5.35 -2.04
N PHE A 271 19.50 -6.58 -2.57
CA PHE A 271 18.56 -7.62 -2.17
C PHE A 271 18.68 -7.96 -0.68
N ILE A 272 19.91 -8.14 -0.18
CA ILE A 272 20.20 -8.36 1.24
C ILE A 272 19.67 -7.21 2.11
N ALA A 273 19.88 -5.96 1.69
CA ALA A 273 19.36 -4.80 2.41
C ALA A 273 17.83 -4.80 2.45
N ALA A 274 17.17 -5.03 1.32
CA ALA A 274 15.71 -5.07 1.22
C ALA A 274 15.12 -6.17 2.11
N ILE A 275 15.68 -7.38 2.06
CA ILE A 275 15.16 -8.50 2.86
C ILE A 275 15.45 -8.32 4.35
N THR A 276 16.59 -7.75 4.73
CA THR A 276 16.90 -7.43 6.13
C THR A 276 15.90 -6.43 6.71
N LYS A 277 15.56 -5.37 5.94
CA LYS A 277 14.55 -4.39 6.34
C LYS A 277 13.17 -5.02 6.50
N ALA A 278 12.78 -5.89 5.56
CA ALA A 278 11.50 -6.60 5.63
C ALA A 278 11.42 -7.52 6.86
N ILE A 279 12.50 -8.23 7.20
CA ILE A 279 12.58 -9.08 8.42
C ILE A 279 12.34 -8.24 9.67
N ILE A 280 13.03 -7.10 9.81
CA ILE A 280 12.87 -6.21 10.97
C ILE A 280 11.45 -5.69 11.05
N GLU A 281 10.90 -5.23 9.92
CA GLU A 281 9.55 -4.69 9.87
C GLU A 281 8.50 -5.73 10.29
N ILE A 282 8.58 -6.94 9.73
CA ILE A 282 7.65 -8.03 10.06
C ILE A 282 7.71 -8.33 11.56
N GLU A 283 8.91 -8.44 12.12
CA GLU A 283 9.07 -8.80 13.52
C GLU A 283 8.52 -7.72 14.46
N TYR A 284 8.82 -6.45 14.20
CA TYR A 284 8.27 -5.35 15.00
C TYR A 284 6.74 -5.23 14.89
N ARG A 285 6.14 -5.58 13.75
CA ARG A 285 4.68 -5.57 13.61
C ARG A 285 4.00 -6.58 14.53
N TYR A 286 4.68 -7.67 14.89
CA TYR A 286 4.19 -8.65 15.85
C TYR A 286 4.59 -8.37 17.31
N LEU A 287 5.48 -7.41 17.56
CA LEU A 287 5.85 -7.00 18.93
C LEU A 287 4.90 -5.94 19.51
N ASP A 288 4.17 -5.22 18.65
CA ASP A 288 3.16 -4.23 19.02
C ASP A 288 1.75 -4.84 19.24
N GLU A 289 1.61 -6.17 19.08
CA GLU A 289 0.40 -6.98 19.40
C GLU A 289 0.54 -7.69 20.75
#